data_AF-A0A7V1HV96-F1
#
_entry.id   AF-A0A7V1HV96-F1
#
_cell.length_a   1.000
_cell.length_b   1.000
_cell.length_c   1.000
_cell.angle_alpha   90.00
_cell.angle_beta   90.00
_cell.angle_gamma   90.00
#
_symmetry.space_group_name_H-M   'P 1'
#
loop_
_entity.id
_entity.type
_entity.pdbx_description
1 polymer ?
#
loop_
_entity_poly.entity_id
_entity_poly.type
_entity_poly.pdbx_seq_one_letter_code
_entity_poly.pdbx_strand_id
1 'polypeptide(L)'
;MNRVDGCYADPVKGLKYRWTEPLVGEEVSVLSGNLPPLLSRLLRARGIETEHDAEKYLYPRLNHMHDPLLLPDMGKAAERLVKAVRNKERIVIYGDYDVDGVTSTAILYHAICCADPDANVRTYVPHRLDEGYGLNDEAMRTLAGEGTDLLVTVDCGISAVASAQLACDLGMDLIITDHHSLPGDGELPPAYARVHPRLPGSQYPFGDLCGAGVAFKLAWSFAVVWCGNERVSTAFRELLLECLPLAALGTVADVVPLLDENRTIVSVGLSRIRQSRLEGVQALINVSDLKGEKIDSYKVGFVLGPRLNACGRMGHAKEAIELLTTAKGKRAEEIANRINNLNKKRQQTERQILNTAVKMAEEQNLVSGNSRIIALAHEDWHPGVVGIVCSRMVDRYRRPTILMGRDGDICTGSARSIPGFSIYDALAGVSDNLLTYGGHEMAAG
;
A
#
# COMPACT_ATOMS: atom_id res chain seq x y z
N MET A 1 3.05 12.71 20.88
CA MET A 1 4.14 13.72 20.78
C MET A 1 4.71 13.96 22.16
N ASN A 2 5.75 13.24 22.54
CA ASN A 2 6.63 13.63 23.65
C ASN A 2 8.04 13.68 23.04
N ARG A 3 8.43 14.85 22.52
CA ARG A 3 9.83 15.11 22.19
C ARG A 3 10.55 15.22 23.52
N VAL A 4 11.27 14.17 23.88
CA VAL A 4 12.32 14.27 24.88
C VAL A 4 13.48 14.99 24.19
N ASP A 5 13.46 16.31 24.22
CA ASP A 5 14.60 17.16 23.89
C ASP A 5 15.65 17.00 25.00
N GLY A 6 16.32 15.84 24.99
CA GLY A 6 17.51 15.61 25.79
C GLY A 6 18.69 16.27 25.11
N CYS A 7 19.45 17.09 25.86
CA CYS A 7 20.74 17.64 25.45
C CYS A 7 21.64 16.55 24.86
N TYR A 8 21.70 16.44 23.53
CA TYR A 8 22.64 15.56 22.86
C TYR A 8 23.83 16.39 22.37
N ALA A 9 25.02 16.04 22.85
CA ALA A 9 26.29 16.57 22.38
C ALA A 9 26.39 16.50 20.84
N ASP A 10 27.15 17.44 20.27
CA ASP A 10 27.37 17.59 18.83
C ASP A 10 27.58 16.24 18.11
N PRO A 11 26.98 16.02 16.93
CA PRO A 11 27.14 14.79 16.18
C PRO A 11 28.60 14.58 15.77
N VAL A 12 29.24 13.55 16.34
CA VAL A 12 30.56 13.08 15.91
C VAL A 12 30.49 12.62 14.45
N LYS A 13 31.21 13.30 13.55
CA LYS A 13 31.25 12.95 12.13
C LYS A 13 31.82 11.54 11.95
N GLY A 14 31.14 10.70 11.15
CA GLY A 14 31.66 9.40 10.70
C GLY A 14 31.14 8.17 11.45
N LEU A 15 30.25 8.32 12.44
CA LEU A 15 29.60 7.16 13.08
C LEU A 15 28.54 6.54 12.16
N LYS A 16 28.70 5.25 11.85
CA LYS A 16 27.75 4.47 11.01
C LYS A 16 26.53 3.99 11.80
N TYR A 17 26.70 3.72 13.10
CA TYR A 17 25.65 3.20 13.96
C TYR A 17 25.67 3.95 15.31
N ARG A 18 24.48 4.26 15.82
CA ARG A 18 24.27 4.78 17.18
C ARG A 18 23.37 3.79 17.91
N TRP A 19 23.87 3.23 19.00
CA TRP A 19 23.08 2.34 19.85
C TRP A 19 22.28 3.20 20.83
N THR A 20 20.97 3.00 20.87
CA THR A 20 20.06 3.73 21.76
C THR A 20 19.22 2.71 22.52
N GLU A 21 19.25 2.78 23.86
CA GLU A 21 18.32 2.00 24.67
C GLU A 21 16.91 2.63 24.57
N PRO A 22 15.85 1.86 24.30
CA PRO A 22 14.51 2.41 24.06
C PRO A 22 13.87 3.12 25.25
N LEU A 23 14.36 2.87 26.47
CA LEU A 23 13.81 3.41 27.70
C LEU A 23 14.96 3.95 28.57
N VAL A 24 14.96 5.27 28.81
CA VAL A 24 15.85 5.92 29.77
C VAL A 24 14.99 6.32 30.97
N GLY A 25 15.12 5.60 32.09
CA GLY A 25 14.40 5.90 33.34
C GLY A 25 14.12 4.64 34.17
N GLU A 26 14.66 4.61 35.39
CA GLU A 26 14.30 3.62 36.42
C GLU A 26 12.88 3.92 36.91
N GLU A 27 11.94 3.03 36.57
CA GLU A 27 10.56 2.83 37.10
C GLU A 27 9.56 2.62 35.95
N VAL A 28 9.80 1.58 35.14
CA VAL A 28 8.73 1.07 34.29
C VAL A 28 7.81 0.23 35.19
N SER A 29 6.73 0.83 35.69
CA SER A 29 5.67 0.07 36.37
C SER A 29 5.27 -1.11 35.48
N VAL A 30 5.34 -2.32 36.02
CA VAL A 30 4.97 -3.54 35.29
C VAL A 30 3.49 -3.44 34.97
N LEU A 31 3.12 -3.72 33.72
CA LEU A 31 1.71 -3.91 33.35
C LEU A 31 1.14 -4.98 34.28
N SER A 32 0.13 -4.67 35.09
CA SER A 32 -0.51 -5.68 35.93
C SER A 32 -1.15 -6.74 35.02
N GLY A 33 -1.24 -7.97 35.52
CA GLY A 33 -1.45 -9.15 34.67
C GLY A 33 -0.14 -9.92 34.54
N ASN A 34 -0.23 -11.24 34.45
CA ASN A 34 0.88 -12.18 34.62
C ASN A 34 1.94 -12.15 33.49
N LEU A 35 2.25 -10.98 32.91
CA LEU A 35 3.28 -10.82 31.90
C LEU A 35 4.67 -10.81 32.56
N PRO A 36 5.66 -11.50 31.98
CA PRO A 36 7.05 -11.39 32.44
C PRO A 36 7.54 -9.92 32.41
N PRO A 37 8.33 -9.46 33.40
CA PRO A 37 8.79 -8.06 33.48
C PRO A 37 9.49 -7.56 32.21
N LEU A 38 10.28 -8.43 31.55
CA LEU A 38 10.94 -8.11 30.28
C LEU A 38 9.92 -7.82 29.16
N LEU A 39 8.86 -8.63 29.06
CA LEU A 39 7.82 -8.44 28.05
C LEU A 39 7.05 -7.14 28.28
N SER A 40 6.71 -6.82 29.53
CA SER A 40 6.06 -5.56 29.88
C SER A 40 6.92 -4.34 29.50
N ARG A 41 8.22 -4.36 29.79
CA ARG A 41 9.17 -3.32 29.36
C ARG A 41 9.22 -3.17 27.85
N LEU A 42 9.27 -4.28 27.10
CA LEU A 42 9.31 -4.27 25.64
C LEU A 42 8.02 -3.76 24.99
N LEU A 43 6.86 -4.01 25.59
CA LEU A 43 5.57 -3.51 25.10
C LEU A 43 5.48 -1.99 25.28
N ARG A 44 5.83 -1.49 26.48
CA ARG A 44 5.87 -0.04 26.75
C ARG A 44 6.88 0.70 25.88
N ALA A 45 8.06 0.12 25.65
CA ALA A 45 9.04 0.67 24.72
C ALA A 45 8.52 0.80 23.27
N ARG A 46 7.44 0.09 22.92
CA ARG A 46 6.77 0.14 21.62
C ARG A 46 5.48 0.98 21.64
N GLY A 47 5.24 1.73 22.72
CA GLY A 47 4.04 2.58 22.87
C GLY A 47 2.77 1.83 23.31
N ILE A 48 2.89 0.59 23.77
CA ILE A 48 1.76 -0.18 24.31
C ILE A 48 1.74 0.02 25.83
N GLU A 49 0.91 0.96 26.28
CA GLU A 49 0.97 1.51 27.63
C GLU A 49 0.02 0.84 28.62
N THR A 50 -1.13 0.33 28.15
CA THR A 50 -2.16 -0.27 29.00
C THR A 50 -2.20 -1.79 28.88
N GLU A 51 -2.75 -2.45 29.90
CA GLU A 51 -2.96 -3.91 29.90
C GLU A 51 -3.92 -4.35 28.79
N HIS A 52 -4.95 -3.55 28.56
CA HIS A 52 -5.93 -3.78 27.51
C HIS A 52 -5.28 -3.76 26.13
N ASP A 53 -4.41 -2.77 25.88
CA ASP A 53 -3.67 -2.67 24.61
C ASP A 53 -2.66 -3.83 24.47
N ALA A 54 -2.04 -4.24 25.57
CA ALA A 54 -1.15 -5.40 25.59
C ALA A 54 -1.89 -6.71 25.28
N GLU A 55 -3.06 -6.94 25.87
CA GLU A 55 -3.90 -8.10 25.58
C GLU A 55 -4.30 -8.11 24.10
N LYS A 56 -4.83 -6.98 23.59
CA LYS A 56 -5.24 -6.84 22.19
C LYS A 56 -4.08 -7.11 21.23
N TYR A 57 -2.89 -6.59 21.54
CA TYR A 57 -1.71 -6.73 20.70
C TYR A 57 -1.16 -8.17 20.68
N LEU A 58 -1.12 -8.83 21.84
CA LEU A 58 -0.61 -10.21 21.96
C LEU A 58 -1.62 -11.24 21.45
N TYR A 59 -2.92 -11.01 21.70
CA TYR A 59 -4.01 -11.93 21.40
C TYR A 59 -5.11 -11.26 20.56
N PRO A 60 -4.79 -10.85 19.31
CA PRO A 60 -5.76 -10.18 18.45
C PRO A 60 -6.96 -11.06 18.10
N ARG A 61 -8.15 -10.45 18.11
CA ARG A 61 -9.45 -11.09 17.83
C ARG A 61 -10.29 -10.17 16.97
N LEU A 62 -11.21 -10.72 16.18
CA LEU A 62 -12.05 -9.94 15.25
C LEU A 62 -12.91 -8.88 15.94
N ASN A 63 -13.32 -9.09 17.19
CA ASN A 63 -14.07 -8.11 17.97
C ASN A 63 -13.19 -6.95 18.50
N HIS A 64 -11.89 -6.95 18.24
CA HIS A 64 -11.03 -5.80 18.49
C HIS A 64 -11.09 -4.77 17.35
N MET A 65 -11.69 -5.13 16.21
CA MET A 65 -11.88 -4.20 15.11
C MET A 65 -12.89 -3.10 15.45
N HIS A 66 -12.63 -1.89 14.97
CA HIS A 66 -13.49 -0.72 15.10
C HIS A 66 -14.66 -0.77 14.12
N ASP A 67 -15.75 -0.10 14.50
CA ASP A 67 -16.90 0.07 13.63
C ASP A 67 -16.50 0.84 12.35
N PRO A 68 -16.72 0.27 11.15
CA PRO A 68 -16.50 0.99 9.90
C PRO A 68 -17.20 2.34 9.79
N LEU A 69 -18.37 2.52 10.41
CA LEU A 69 -19.15 3.77 10.32
C LEU A 69 -18.49 4.96 11.02
N LEU A 70 -17.44 4.72 11.82
CA LEU A 70 -16.60 5.78 12.37
C LEU A 70 -15.69 6.42 11.31
N LEU A 71 -15.48 5.76 10.16
CA LEU A 71 -14.79 6.36 9.01
C LEU A 71 -15.73 7.37 8.33
N PRO A 72 -15.23 8.58 8.01
CA PRO A 72 -16.02 9.56 7.27
C PRO A 72 -16.59 8.99 5.96
N ASP A 73 -17.83 9.38 5.65
CA ASP A 73 -18.62 8.95 4.49
C ASP A 73 -18.79 7.43 4.30
N MET A 74 -18.39 6.57 5.24
CA MET A 74 -18.44 5.12 5.04
C MET A 74 -19.87 4.62 4.76
N GLY A 75 -20.85 5.05 5.56
CA GLY A 75 -22.26 4.69 5.32
C GLY A 75 -22.76 5.18 3.97
N LYS A 76 -22.44 6.43 3.61
CA LYS A 76 -22.79 7.06 2.34
C LYS A 76 -22.20 6.30 1.13
N ALA A 77 -20.93 5.90 1.22
CA ALA A 77 -20.26 5.09 0.20
C ALA A 77 -20.92 3.71 0.05
N ALA A 78 -21.17 3.02 1.16
CA ALA A 78 -21.80 1.71 1.16
C ALA A 78 -23.22 1.74 0.55
N GLU A 79 -24.04 2.71 0.94
CA GLU A 79 -25.39 2.91 0.39
C GLU A 79 -25.37 3.17 -1.11
N ARG A 80 -24.46 4.03 -1.58
CA ARG A 80 -24.33 4.35 -3.00
C ARG A 80 -23.88 3.13 -3.81
N LEU A 81 -22.96 2.33 -3.28
CA LEU A 81 -22.49 1.11 -3.92
C LEU A 81 -23.60 0.05 -3.98
N VAL A 82 -24.36 -0.14 -2.89
CA VAL A 82 -25.54 -1.04 -2.88
C VAL A 82 -26.58 -0.59 -3.91
N LYS A 83 -26.84 0.72 -4.01
CA LYS A 83 -27.74 1.28 -5.02
C LYS A 83 -27.26 0.97 -6.44
N ALA A 84 -25.97 1.16 -6.73
CA ALA A 84 -25.41 0.84 -8.05
C ALA A 84 -25.62 -0.62 -8.43
N VAL A 85 -25.31 -1.53 -7.50
CA VAL A 85 -25.48 -2.98 -7.73
C VAL A 85 -26.94 -3.33 -7.99
N ARG A 86 -27.88 -2.83 -7.16
CA ARG A 86 -29.32 -3.08 -7.32
C ARG A 86 -29.89 -2.53 -8.63
N ASN A 87 -29.38 -1.38 -9.07
CA ASN A 87 -29.80 -0.72 -10.30
C ASN A 87 -29.10 -1.25 -11.56
N LYS A 88 -28.18 -2.21 -11.43
CA LYS A 88 -27.34 -2.72 -12.53
C LYS A 88 -26.53 -1.61 -13.23
N GLU A 89 -26.18 -0.57 -12.48
CA GLU A 89 -25.29 0.50 -12.93
C GLU A 89 -23.90 -0.07 -13.27
N ARG A 90 -23.20 0.54 -14.23
CA ARG A 90 -21.83 0.18 -14.57
C ARG A 90 -20.88 0.71 -13.51
N ILE A 91 -20.29 -0.21 -12.76
CA ILE A 91 -19.34 0.06 -11.67
C ILE A 91 -17.92 -0.19 -12.17
N VAL A 92 -17.02 0.77 -11.94
CA VAL A 92 -15.59 0.60 -12.13
C VAL A 92 -14.88 0.69 -10.79
N ILE A 93 -14.14 -0.35 -10.43
CA ILE A 93 -13.18 -0.28 -9.32
C ILE A 93 -11.83 0.14 -9.91
N TYR A 94 -11.37 1.33 -9.55
CA TYR A 94 -10.09 1.90 -9.97
C TYR A 94 -9.07 1.68 -8.86
N GLY A 95 -8.12 0.77 -9.06
CA GLY A 95 -7.08 0.47 -8.07
C GLY A 95 -5.70 0.92 -8.49
N ASP A 96 -4.74 0.84 -7.57
CA ASP A 96 -3.32 0.99 -7.87
C ASP A 96 -2.65 -0.34 -8.28
N TYR A 97 -1.46 -0.25 -8.87
CA TYR A 97 -0.71 -1.36 -9.43
C TYR A 97 0.11 -2.16 -8.42
N ASP A 98 0.22 -1.70 -7.18
CA ASP A 98 0.95 -2.40 -6.14
C ASP A 98 0.07 -3.43 -5.39
N VAL A 99 0.65 -4.12 -4.40
CA VAL A 99 -0.07 -5.17 -3.68
C VAL A 99 -1.30 -4.62 -2.95
N ASP A 100 -1.21 -3.43 -2.38
CA ASP A 100 -2.30 -2.86 -1.59
C ASP A 100 -3.47 -2.48 -2.52
N GLY A 101 -3.22 -1.77 -3.61
CA GLY A 101 -4.23 -1.46 -4.62
C GLY A 101 -4.84 -2.70 -5.29
N VAL A 102 -4.02 -3.70 -5.64
CA VAL A 102 -4.49 -4.96 -6.24
C VAL A 102 -5.38 -5.75 -5.27
N THR A 103 -4.99 -5.85 -4.00
CA THR A 103 -5.77 -6.57 -2.99
C THR A 103 -7.04 -5.81 -2.59
N SER A 104 -6.98 -4.49 -2.49
CA SER A 104 -8.14 -3.63 -2.28
C SER A 104 -9.18 -3.81 -3.38
N THR A 105 -8.72 -3.83 -4.62
CA THR A 105 -9.57 -4.05 -5.80
C THR A 105 -10.26 -5.41 -5.71
N ALA A 106 -9.50 -6.46 -5.37
CA ALA A 106 -10.05 -7.80 -5.24
C ALA A 106 -11.10 -7.90 -4.12
N ILE A 107 -10.88 -7.24 -2.98
CA ILE A 107 -11.83 -7.22 -1.85
C ILE A 107 -13.18 -6.64 -2.29
N LEU A 108 -13.19 -5.45 -2.91
CA LEU A 108 -14.45 -4.83 -3.36
C LEU A 108 -15.11 -5.62 -4.49
N TYR A 109 -14.32 -6.17 -5.41
CA TYR A 109 -14.84 -7.01 -6.49
C TYR A 109 -15.60 -8.21 -5.92
N HIS A 110 -15.02 -8.94 -4.97
CA HIS A 110 -15.68 -10.08 -4.35
C HIS A 110 -16.90 -9.67 -3.52
N ALA A 111 -16.87 -8.52 -2.86
CA ALA A 111 -18.03 -7.97 -2.14
C ALA A 111 -19.23 -7.76 -3.06
N ILE A 112 -19.00 -7.10 -4.20
CA ILE A 112 -20.04 -6.84 -5.20
C ILE A 112 -20.56 -8.14 -5.82
N CYS A 113 -19.67 -9.05 -6.23
CA CYS A 113 -20.08 -10.33 -6.82
C CYS A 113 -20.78 -11.27 -5.82
N CYS A 114 -20.52 -11.13 -4.51
CA CYS A 114 -21.24 -11.87 -3.47
C CYS A 114 -22.67 -11.34 -3.26
N ALA A 115 -22.89 -10.04 -3.43
CA ALA A 115 -24.24 -9.47 -3.45
C ALA A 115 -24.99 -9.97 -4.69
N ASP A 116 -24.34 -9.88 -5.84
CA ASP A 116 -24.94 -10.14 -7.14
C ASP A 116 -23.87 -10.62 -8.14
N PRO A 117 -23.84 -11.93 -8.48
CA PRO A 117 -22.90 -12.48 -9.44
C PRO A 117 -22.98 -11.87 -10.84
N ASP A 118 -24.14 -11.27 -11.19
CA ASP A 118 -24.41 -10.63 -12.48
C ASP A 118 -24.33 -9.09 -12.36
N ALA A 119 -23.65 -8.56 -11.33
CA ALA A 119 -23.37 -7.13 -11.23
C ALA A 119 -22.48 -6.66 -12.39
N ASN A 120 -22.77 -5.49 -12.94
CA ASN A 120 -21.99 -4.87 -14.01
C ASN A 120 -20.75 -4.16 -13.43
N VAL A 121 -19.82 -4.95 -12.89
CA VAL A 121 -18.58 -4.47 -12.27
C VAL A 121 -17.37 -4.84 -13.12
N ARG A 122 -16.45 -3.90 -13.29
CA ARG A 122 -15.14 -4.11 -13.89
C ARG A 122 -14.04 -3.46 -13.07
N THR A 123 -12.81 -3.91 -13.28
CA THR A 123 -11.63 -3.35 -12.63
C THR A 123 -10.81 -2.54 -13.63
N TYR A 124 -10.20 -1.46 -13.15
CA TYR A 124 -9.24 -0.64 -13.86
C TYR A 124 -8.00 -0.49 -12.99
N VAL A 125 -6.82 -0.56 -13.61
CA VAL A 125 -5.55 -0.28 -12.95
C VAL A 125 -4.65 0.42 -13.96
N PRO A 126 -4.10 1.62 -13.65
CA PRO A 126 -3.28 2.35 -14.60
C PRO A 126 -1.97 1.62 -14.88
N HIS A 127 -1.42 1.80 -16.08
CA HIS A 127 -0.09 1.31 -16.40
C HIS A 127 0.98 2.22 -15.78
N ARG A 128 1.77 1.69 -14.84
CA ARG A 128 2.78 2.45 -14.08
C ARG A 128 3.74 3.28 -14.94
N LEU A 129 4.13 2.75 -16.10
CA LEU A 129 5.13 3.39 -16.96
C LEU A 129 4.51 4.37 -17.96
N ASP A 130 3.27 4.12 -18.40
CA ASP A 130 2.65 4.87 -19.48
C ASP A 130 1.69 5.93 -18.94
N GLU A 131 0.91 5.58 -17.91
CA GLU A 131 -0.11 6.43 -17.29
C GLU A 131 0.33 7.02 -15.94
N GLY A 132 1.36 6.45 -15.31
CA GLY A 132 1.85 6.88 -14.00
C GLY A 132 1.03 6.31 -12.83
N TYR A 133 0.93 7.09 -11.75
CA TYR A 133 0.27 6.70 -10.49
C TYR A 133 -1.01 7.52 -10.27
N GLY A 134 -2.04 6.87 -9.72
CA GLY A 134 -3.29 7.52 -9.34
C GLY A 134 -4.27 7.73 -10.50
N LEU A 135 -5.28 8.59 -10.26
CA LEU A 135 -6.26 8.96 -11.28
C LEU A 135 -5.60 9.89 -12.30
N ASN A 136 -5.94 9.70 -13.57
CA ASN A 136 -5.51 10.57 -14.65
C ASN A 136 -6.68 10.93 -15.57
N ASP A 137 -6.56 12.07 -16.24
CA ASP A 137 -7.65 12.65 -17.02
C ASP A 137 -8.03 11.81 -18.26
N GLU A 138 -7.06 11.12 -18.86
CA GLU A 138 -7.29 10.25 -20.02
C GLU A 138 -8.12 9.02 -19.63
N ALA A 139 -7.79 8.40 -18.51
CA ALA A 139 -8.56 7.31 -17.93
C ALA A 139 -9.99 7.79 -17.58
N MET A 140 -10.16 8.98 -16.99
CA MET A 140 -11.49 9.51 -16.67
C MET A 140 -12.35 9.67 -17.92
N ARG A 141 -11.79 10.25 -18.99
CA ARG A 141 -12.48 10.40 -20.29
C ARG A 141 -12.83 9.05 -20.91
N THR A 142 -11.91 8.09 -20.85
CA THR A 142 -12.12 6.74 -21.37
C THR A 142 -13.24 6.02 -20.62
N LEU A 143 -13.16 6.00 -19.29
CA LEU A 143 -14.15 5.33 -18.43
C LEU A 143 -15.55 5.97 -18.55
N ALA A 144 -15.62 7.30 -18.66
CA ALA A 144 -16.88 8.01 -18.91
C ALA A 144 -17.44 7.69 -20.31
N GLY A 145 -16.59 7.69 -21.34
CA GLY A 145 -16.99 7.33 -22.72
C GLY A 145 -17.49 5.89 -22.84
N GLU A 146 -16.99 5.01 -21.98
CA GLU A 146 -17.48 3.64 -21.81
C GLU A 146 -18.73 3.56 -20.91
N GLY A 147 -19.36 4.68 -20.55
CA GLY A 147 -20.62 4.76 -19.82
C GLY A 147 -20.55 4.26 -18.39
N THR A 148 -19.47 4.57 -17.67
CA THR A 148 -19.35 4.27 -16.23
C THR A 148 -20.32 5.15 -15.44
N ASP A 149 -21.16 4.56 -14.60
CA ASP A 149 -22.09 5.30 -13.73
C ASP A 149 -21.46 5.62 -12.37
N LEU A 150 -20.74 4.64 -11.81
CA LEU A 150 -20.08 4.74 -10.51
C LEU A 150 -18.61 4.32 -10.62
N LEU A 151 -17.71 5.24 -10.29
CA LEU A 151 -16.29 5.00 -10.14
C LEU A 151 -15.96 4.89 -8.64
N VAL A 152 -15.32 3.79 -8.23
CA VAL A 152 -14.84 3.57 -6.86
C VAL A 152 -13.34 3.42 -6.88
N THR A 153 -12.61 4.40 -6.34
CA THR A 153 -11.17 4.31 -6.23
C THR A 153 -10.78 3.55 -4.98
N VAL A 154 -9.75 2.74 -5.08
CA VAL A 154 -9.15 2.02 -3.96
C VAL A 154 -7.66 2.29 -3.95
N ASP A 155 -7.15 2.62 -2.76
CA ASP A 155 -5.72 2.88 -2.55
C ASP A 155 -5.15 4.05 -3.38
N CYS A 156 -6.04 4.95 -3.83
CA CYS A 156 -5.65 6.15 -4.57
C CYS A 156 -6.79 7.16 -4.64
N GLY A 157 -6.44 8.38 -5.05
CA GLY A 157 -7.37 9.43 -5.45
C GLY A 157 -7.54 10.57 -4.48
N ILE A 158 -7.09 10.47 -3.22
CA ILE A 158 -7.29 11.57 -2.24
C ILE A 158 -6.54 12.86 -2.60
N SER A 159 -5.51 12.78 -3.44
CA SER A 159 -4.76 13.93 -3.94
C SER A 159 -5.11 14.33 -5.37
N ALA A 160 -5.99 13.59 -6.05
CA ALA A 160 -6.28 13.79 -7.47
C ALA A 160 -7.43 14.78 -7.71
N VAL A 161 -7.30 16.02 -7.23
CA VAL A 161 -8.37 17.03 -7.25
C VAL A 161 -8.90 17.30 -8.66
N ALA A 162 -8.01 17.55 -9.62
CA ALA A 162 -8.40 17.87 -11.00
C ALA A 162 -9.10 16.70 -11.70
N SER A 163 -8.52 15.50 -11.62
CA SER A 163 -9.12 14.32 -12.25
C SER A 163 -10.43 13.90 -11.57
N ALA A 164 -10.57 14.10 -10.26
CA ALA A 164 -11.83 13.90 -9.54
C ALA A 164 -12.91 14.91 -9.99
N GLN A 165 -12.55 16.18 -10.17
CA GLN A 165 -13.46 17.18 -10.74
C GLN A 165 -13.90 16.79 -12.16
N LEU A 166 -12.96 16.36 -13.01
CA LEU A 166 -13.27 15.90 -14.35
C LEU A 166 -14.21 14.69 -14.34
N ALA A 167 -14.04 13.74 -13.43
CA ALA A 167 -14.96 12.60 -13.29
C ALA A 167 -16.39 13.06 -12.99
N CYS A 168 -16.56 14.02 -12.07
CA CYS A 168 -17.85 14.62 -11.76
C CYS A 168 -18.43 15.40 -12.95
N ASP A 169 -17.62 16.19 -13.65
CA ASP A 169 -18.05 16.96 -14.84
C ASP A 169 -18.50 16.06 -15.99
N LEU A 170 -17.92 14.86 -16.10
CA LEU A 170 -18.32 13.82 -17.05
C LEU A 170 -19.55 13.02 -16.60
N GLY A 171 -20.14 13.34 -15.44
CA GLY A 171 -21.38 12.76 -14.96
C GLY A 171 -21.23 11.43 -14.21
N MET A 172 -20.01 11.05 -13.82
CA MET A 172 -19.77 9.85 -13.00
C MET A 172 -19.91 10.20 -11.51
N ASP A 173 -20.59 9.35 -10.74
CA ASP A 173 -20.45 9.38 -9.30
C ASP A 173 -19.08 8.82 -8.91
N LEU A 174 -18.38 9.50 -8.01
CA LEU A 174 -17.04 9.12 -7.55
C LEU A 174 -17.05 8.80 -6.05
N ILE A 175 -16.65 7.59 -5.68
CA ILE A 175 -16.33 7.22 -4.30
C ILE A 175 -14.80 7.07 -4.21
N ILE A 176 -14.17 7.81 -3.29
CA ILE A 176 -12.74 7.71 -3.03
C ILE A 176 -12.52 6.91 -1.76
N THR A 177 -11.76 5.82 -1.86
CA THR A 177 -11.25 5.09 -0.68
C THR A 177 -9.73 5.06 -0.71
N ASP A 178 -9.11 5.66 0.31
CA ASP A 178 -7.67 5.93 0.30
C ASP A 178 -7.13 6.05 1.74
N HIS A 179 -5.81 6.02 1.87
CA HIS A 179 -5.09 6.15 3.13
C HIS A 179 -3.80 7.00 3.03
N HIS A 180 -3.46 7.47 1.83
CA HIS A 180 -2.26 8.27 1.57
C HIS A 180 -2.22 9.59 2.35
N SER A 181 -1.13 10.35 2.21
CA SER A 181 -1.07 11.68 2.81
C SER A 181 -2.07 12.61 2.11
N LEU A 182 -2.79 13.40 2.89
CA LEU A 182 -3.68 14.42 2.36
C LEU A 182 -2.89 15.54 1.66
N PRO A 183 -3.49 16.23 0.67
CA PRO A 183 -2.90 17.42 0.05
C PRO A 183 -2.49 18.48 1.08
N GLY A 184 -1.30 19.05 0.92
CA GLY A 184 -0.73 20.01 1.88
C GLY A 184 -1.42 21.38 1.89
N ASP A 185 -2.12 21.73 0.82
CA ASP A 185 -2.96 22.94 0.70
C ASP A 185 -4.34 22.76 1.36
N GLY A 186 -4.70 21.54 1.75
CA GLY A 186 -5.99 21.19 2.34
C GLY A 186 -7.13 21.09 1.33
N GLU A 187 -6.87 21.26 0.02
CA GLU A 187 -7.88 21.10 -1.02
C GLU A 187 -8.14 19.60 -1.24
N LEU A 188 -9.35 19.15 -0.92
CA LEU A 188 -9.75 17.76 -1.07
C LEU A 188 -10.55 17.55 -2.35
N PRO A 189 -10.38 16.42 -3.04
CA PRO A 189 -11.06 16.13 -4.30
C PRO A 189 -12.57 16.12 -4.13
N PRO A 190 -13.34 16.70 -5.08
CA PRO A 190 -14.77 16.53 -5.11
C PRO A 190 -15.11 15.05 -5.33
N ALA A 191 -16.03 14.52 -4.55
CA ALA A 191 -16.48 13.14 -4.67
C ALA A 191 -17.86 12.99 -4.03
N TYR A 192 -18.61 11.99 -4.47
CA TYR A 192 -19.84 11.57 -3.80
C TYR A 192 -19.54 11.14 -2.36
N ALA A 193 -18.45 10.41 -2.12
CA ALA A 193 -18.00 10.03 -0.78
C ALA A 193 -16.47 9.96 -0.72
N ARG A 194 -15.88 10.40 0.40
CA ARG A 194 -14.44 10.25 0.69
C ARG A 194 -14.26 9.43 1.96
N VAL A 195 -13.84 8.18 1.81
CA VAL A 195 -13.58 7.26 2.91
C VAL A 195 -12.08 7.19 3.14
N HIS A 196 -11.61 7.86 4.20
CA HIS A 196 -10.19 7.89 4.53
C HIS A 196 -9.99 8.09 6.05
N PRO A 197 -9.11 7.30 6.70
CA PRO A 197 -8.92 7.33 8.16
C PRO A 197 -8.51 8.68 8.75
N ARG A 198 -7.76 9.49 8.00
CA ARG A 198 -7.11 10.73 8.45
C ARG A 198 -7.80 12.00 7.97
N LEU A 199 -9.02 11.91 7.41
CA LEU A 199 -9.75 13.10 7.00
C LEU A 199 -9.96 14.07 8.16
N PRO A 200 -9.92 15.40 7.93
CA PRO A 200 -10.16 16.38 8.97
C PRO A 200 -11.51 16.15 9.66
N GLY A 201 -11.50 16.07 11.00
CA GLY A 201 -12.71 15.80 11.79
C GLY A 201 -13.11 14.33 11.91
N SER A 202 -12.30 13.39 11.38
CA SER A 202 -12.50 11.95 11.56
C SER A 202 -12.55 11.57 13.04
N GLN A 203 -13.54 10.76 13.41
CA GLN A 203 -13.63 10.13 14.74
C GLN A 203 -13.05 8.71 14.74
N TYR A 204 -12.49 8.27 13.60
CA TYR A 204 -11.92 6.95 13.49
C TYR A 204 -10.67 6.82 14.38
N PRO A 205 -10.63 5.86 15.31
CA PRO A 205 -9.59 5.81 16.34
C PRO A 205 -8.21 5.38 15.82
N PHE A 206 -8.12 4.82 14.60
CA PHE A 206 -6.87 4.30 14.06
C PHE A 206 -6.58 4.83 12.64
N GLY A 207 -5.68 5.82 12.54
CA GLY A 207 -5.39 6.52 11.29
C GLY A 207 -4.52 5.77 10.29
N ASP A 208 -3.96 4.60 10.64
CA ASP A 208 -2.90 3.93 9.86
C ASP A 208 -3.37 2.68 9.09
N LEU A 209 -4.67 2.54 8.81
CA LEU A 209 -5.13 1.53 7.85
C LEU A 209 -4.43 1.74 6.49
N CYS A 210 -4.11 0.65 5.80
CA CYS A 210 -3.75 0.69 4.38
C CYS A 210 -5.02 0.74 3.50
N GLY A 211 -4.86 0.95 2.20
CA GLY A 211 -5.93 0.88 1.21
C GLY A 211 -6.76 -0.41 1.31
N ALA A 212 -6.12 -1.57 1.44
CA ALA A 212 -6.85 -2.84 1.55
C ALA A 212 -7.59 -2.98 2.89
N GLY A 213 -7.10 -2.32 3.94
CA GLY A 213 -7.80 -2.17 5.22
C GLY A 213 -9.07 -1.32 5.05
N VAL A 214 -8.99 -0.19 4.36
CA VAL A 214 -10.15 0.68 4.07
C VAL A 214 -11.15 -0.04 3.15
N ALA A 215 -10.68 -0.73 2.12
CA ALA A 215 -11.52 -1.53 1.22
C ALA A 215 -12.24 -2.67 1.96
N PHE A 216 -11.57 -3.33 2.92
CA PHE A 216 -12.20 -4.33 3.79
C PHE A 216 -13.30 -3.71 4.66
N LYS A 217 -13.09 -2.51 5.20
CA LYS A 217 -14.10 -1.78 5.97
C LYS A 217 -15.31 -1.41 5.10
N LEU A 218 -15.08 -0.96 3.86
CA LEU A 218 -16.16 -0.69 2.91
C LEU A 218 -16.91 -1.98 2.52
N ALA A 219 -16.22 -3.09 2.28
CA ALA A 219 -16.86 -4.38 2.01
C ALA A 219 -17.74 -4.84 3.20
N TRP A 220 -17.30 -4.60 4.43
CA TRP A 220 -18.09 -4.88 5.64
C TRP A 220 -19.34 -3.98 5.69
N SER A 221 -19.21 -2.66 5.57
CA SER A 221 -20.37 -1.75 5.55
C SER A 221 -21.33 -2.06 4.41
N PHE A 222 -20.81 -2.36 3.21
CA PHE A 222 -21.60 -2.79 2.07
C PHE A 222 -22.43 -4.04 2.39
N ALA A 223 -21.85 -5.06 3.03
CA ALA A 223 -22.55 -6.27 3.43
C ALA A 223 -23.70 -6.00 4.43
N VAL A 224 -23.45 -5.12 5.41
CA VAL A 224 -24.47 -4.70 6.40
C VAL A 224 -25.63 -3.99 5.70
N VAL A 225 -25.34 -3.01 4.84
CA VAL A 225 -26.37 -2.27 4.09
C VAL A 225 -27.12 -3.18 3.12
N TRP A 226 -26.43 -4.08 2.42
CA TRP A 226 -27.05 -5.03 1.50
C TRP A 226 -28.04 -5.96 2.20
N CYS A 227 -27.66 -6.51 3.35
CA CYS A 227 -28.51 -7.38 4.17
C CYS A 227 -29.59 -6.62 4.96
N GLY A 228 -29.42 -5.31 5.17
CA GLY A 228 -30.34 -4.48 5.97
C GLY A 228 -30.30 -4.78 7.48
N ASN A 229 -29.23 -5.42 7.97
CA ASN A 229 -29.04 -5.74 9.38
C ASN A 229 -27.54 -5.89 9.73
N GLU A 230 -27.20 -5.76 11.01
CA GLU A 230 -25.82 -5.97 11.49
C GLU A 230 -25.36 -7.42 11.31
N ARG A 231 -26.28 -8.37 11.47
CA ARG A 231 -25.99 -9.80 11.31
C ARG A 231 -26.16 -10.23 9.86
N VAL A 232 -25.12 -9.96 9.07
CA VAL A 232 -25.04 -10.31 7.65
C VAL A 232 -25.29 -11.80 7.38
N SER A 233 -25.68 -12.11 6.14
CA SER A 233 -25.92 -13.49 5.70
C SER A 233 -24.68 -14.39 5.85
N THR A 234 -24.88 -15.71 5.86
CA THR A 234 -23.77 -16.67 5.91
C THR A 234 -22.78 -16.45 4.76
N ALA A 235 -23.28 -16.15 3.56
CA ALA A 235 -22.45 -15.89 2.38
C ALA A 235 -21.53 -14.68 2.61
N PHE A 236 -22.07 -13.55 3.07
CA PHE A 236 -21.27 -12.36 3.36
C PHE A 236 -20.30 -12.58 4.52
N ARG A 237 -20.70 -13.31 5.55
CA ARG A 237 -19.80 -13.64 6.65
C ARG A 237 -18.61 -14.47 6.17
N GLU A 238 -18.84 -15.47 5.32
CA GLU A 238 -17.76 -16.28 4.75
C GLU A 238 -16.87 -15.46 3.82
N LEU A 239 -17.47 -14.61 2.98
CA LEU A 239 -16.74 -13.67 2.13
C LEU A 239 -15.82 -12.75 2.93
N LEU A 240 -16.31 -12.09 3.98
CA LEU A 240 -15.50 -11.16 4.77
C LEU A 240 -14.31 -11.89 5.42
N LEU A 241 -14.51 -13.11 5.89
CA LEU A 241 -13.42 -13.94 6.41
C LEU A 241 -12.41 -14.34 5.33
N GLU A 242 -12.86 -14.53 4.09
CA GLU A 242 -12.02 -14.81 2.91
C GLU A 242 -11.27 -13.57 2.40
N CYS A 243 -11.79 -12.36 2.66
CA CYS A 243 -11.13 -11.09 2.34
C CYS A 243 -10.00 -10.73 3.33
N LEU A 244 -10.03 -11.25 4.56
CA LEU A 244 -8.98 -10.96 5.56
C LEU A 244 -7.56 -11.35 5.10
N PRO A 245 -7.32 -12.51 4.47
CA PRO A 245 -6.04 -12.81 3.81
C PRO A 245 -5.59 -11.75 2.81
N LEU A 246 -6.51 -11.21 1.98
CA LEU A 246 -6.19 -10.16 1.01
C LEU A 246 -5.82 -8.85 1.73
N ALA A 247 -6.63 -8.44 2.71
CA ALA A 247 -6.34 -7.24 3.50
C ALA A 247 -5.00 -7.35 4.24
N ALA A 248 -4.66 -8.54 4.75
CA ALA A 248 -3.38 -8.81 5.39
C ALA A 248 -2.19 -8.74 4.41
N LEU A 249 -2.37 -9.17 3.15
CA LEU A 249 -1.35 -9.04 2.11
C LEU A 249 -1.07 -7.56 1.82
N GLY A 250 -2.11 -6.74 1.59
CA GLY A 250 -1.99 -5.30 1.38
C GLY A 250 -1.33 -4.61 2.58
N THR A 251 -1.85 -4.82 3.79
CA THR A 251 -1.35 -4.22 5.04
C THR A 251 0.15 -4.45 5.25
N VAL A 252 0.63 -5.68 5.01
CA VAL A 252 2.05 -5.99 5.20
C VAL A 252 2.90 -5.46 4.04
N ALA A 253 2.39 -5.49 2.81
CA ALA A 253 3.14 -5.05 1.64
C ALA A 253 3.29 -3.52 1.57
N ASP A 254 2.33 -2.79 2.11
CA ASP A 254 2.34 -1.32 2.24
C ASP A 254 3.16 -0.83 3.45
N VAL A 255 3.66 -1.75 4.28
CA VAL A 255 4.58 -1.43 5.40
C VAL A 255 3.95 -0.47 6.43
N VAL A 256 2.62 -0.45 6.54
CA VAL A 256 1.93 0.28 7.61
C VAL A 256 2.18 -0.37 8.98
N PRO A 257 2.10 0.40 10.08
CA PRO A 257 2.28 -0.13 11.43
C PRO A 257 1.34 -1.31 11.72
N LEU A 258 1.93 -2.43 12.20
CA LEU A 258 1.18 -3.59 12.69
C LEU A 258 0.75 -3.37 14.15
N LEU A 259 -0.04 -2.32 14.35
CA LEU A 259 -0.67 -1.94 15.61
C LEU A 259 -2.19 -2.01 15.46
N ASP A 260 -2.90 -1.98 16.59
CA ASP A 260 -4.36 -1.93 16.66
C ASP A 260 -5.08 -2.88 15.66
N GLU A 261 -5.89 -2.35 14.75
CA GLU A 261 -6.65 -3.14 13.79
C GLU A 261 -5.79 -3.77 12.70
N ASN A 262 -4.72 -3.11 12.24
CA ASN A 262 -3.78 -3.73 11.31
C ASN A 262 -3.17 -4.99 11.91
N ARG A 263 -2.83 -4.96 13.21
CA ARG A 263 -2.36 -6.14 13.94
C ARG A 263 -3.41 -7.26 13.93
N THR A 264 -4.68 -6.91 14.06
CA THR A 264 -5.81 -7.86 14.03
C THR A 264 -6.03 -8.44 12.63
N ILE A 265 -6.12 -7.59 11.61
CA ILE A 265 -6.27 -7.97 10.20
C ILE A 265 -5.15 -8.93 9.80
N VAL A 266 -3.90 -8.56 10.07
CA VAL A 266 -2.75 -9.40 9.71
C VAL A 266 -2.72 -10.70 10.49
N SER A 267 -2.96 -10.68 11.81
CA SER A 267 -2.92 -11.91 12.60
C SER A 267 -3.98 -12.91 12.15
N VAL A 268 -5.22 -12.45 11.98
CA VAL A 268 -6.34 -13.32 11.62
C VAL A 268 -6.25 -13.71 10.14
N GLY A 269 -5.95 -12.77 9.25
CA GLY A 269 -5.79 -13.01 7.82
C GLY A 269 -4.69 -14.03 7.52
N LEU A 270 -3.50 -13.90 8.12
CA LEU A 270 -2.41 -14.84 7.91
C LEU A 270 -2.65 -16.21 8.56
N SER A 271 -3.45 -16.29 9.61
CA SER A 271 -3.88 -17.59 10.15
C SER A 271 -4.74 -18.37 9.15
N ARG A 272 -5.45 -17.66 8.26
CA ARG A 272 -6.41 -18.19 7.29
C ARG A 272 -5.86 -18.36 5.89
N ILE A 273 -4.82 -17.62 5.50
CA ILE A 273 -4.33 -17.55 4.11
C ILE A 273 -4.05 -18.92 3.46
N ARG A 274 -3.59 -19.91 4.23
CA ARG A 274 -3.32 -21.27 3.73
C ARG A 274 -4.59 -22.05 3.40
N GLN A 275 -5.70 -21.71 4.03
CA GLN A 275 -7.01 -22.31 3.82
C GLN A 275 -7.90 -21.44 2.92
N SER A 276 -7.33 -20.41 2.31
CA SER A 276 -8.06 -19.53 1.40
C SER A 276 -8.71 -20.35 0.28
N ARG A 277 -9.99 -20.06 0.05
CA ARG A 277 -10.78 -20.63 -1.06
C ARG A 277 -10.51 -19.93 -2.38
N LEU A 278 -9.78 -18.81 -2.37
CA LEU A 278 -9.35 -18.11 -3.57
C LEU A 278 -8.23 -18.91 -4.24
N GLU A 279 -8.55 -19.52 -5.38
CA GLU A 279 -7.62 -20.36 -6.14
C GLU A 279 -6.35 -19.61 -6.54
N GLY A 280 -6.44 -18.31 -6.82
CA GLY A 280 -5.28 -17.48 -7.10
C GLY A 280 -4.32 -17.29 -5.93
N VAL A 281 -4.84 -17.17 -4.70
CA VAL A 281 -4.00 -17.12 -3.49
C VAL A 281 -3.27 -18.44 -3.33
N GLN A 282 -3.96 -19.56 -3.52
CA GLN A 282 -3.34 -20.90 -3.47
C GLN A 282 -2.28 -21.08 -4.56
N ALA A 283 -2.57 -20.66 -5.79
CA ALA A 283 -1.62 -20.70 -6.90
C ALA A 283 -0.37 -19.87 -6.60
N LEU A 284 -0.52 -18.67 -6.03
CA LEU A 284 0.59 -17.82 -5.64
C LEU A 284 1.46 -18.47 -4.54
N ILE A 285 0.84 -19.08 -3.53
CA ILE A 285 1.56 -19.83 -2.47
C ILE A 285 2.37 -20.98 -3.08
N ASN A 286 1.77 -21.71 -4.02
CA ASN A 286 2.40 -22.88 -4.66
C ASN A 286 3.64 -22.48 -5.47
N VAL A 287 3.54 -21.47 -6.34
CA VAL A 287 4.70 -21.01 -7.15
C VAL A 287 5.76 -20.28 -6.33
N SER A 288 5.45 -19.97 -5.07
CA SER A 288 6.37 -19.34 -4.12
C SER A 288 7.13 -20.34 -3.25
N ASP A 289 6.93 -21.65 -3.47
CA ASP A 289 7.51 -22.73 -2.67
C ASP A 289 7.14 -22.62 -1.17
N LEU A 290 5.95 -22.09 -0.87
CA LEU A 290 5.44 -21.91 0.49
C LEU A 290 4.36 -22.93 0.89
N LYS A 291 4.15 -23.96 0.06
CA LYS A 291 3.15 -24.99 0.34
C LYS A 291 3.52 -25.77 1.60
N GLY A 292 2.61 -25.82 2.58
CA GLY A 292 2.81 -26.49 3.86
C GLY A 292 3.53 -25.64 4.92
N GLU A 293 4.16 -24.53 4.52
CA GLU A 293 4.84 -23.62 5.44
C GLU A 293 3.86 -22.78 6.26
N LYS A 294 4.30 -22.26 7.41
CA LYS A 294 3.57 -21.19 8.11
C LYS A 294 3.82 -19.88 7.39
N ILE A 295 2.76 -19.19 6.94
CA ILE A 295 2.87 -17.87 6.31
C ILE A 295 2.78 -16.80 7.40
N ASP A 296 3.87 -16.06 7.57
CA ASP A 296 4.03 -14.94 8.51
C ASP A 296 4.25 -13.63 7.75
N SER A 297 4.29 -12.50 8.47
CA SER A 297 4.49 -11.18 7.84
C SER A 297 5.81 -11.09 7.08
N TYR A 298 6.85 -11.83 7.49
CA TYR A 298 8.11 -11.89 6.75
C TYR A 298 7.91 -12.52 5.37
N LYS A 299 7.26 -13.69 5.29
CA LYS A 299 6.97 -14.34 4.00
C LYS A 299 6.04 -13.49 3.14
N VAL A 300 5.12 -12.74 3.72
CA VAL A 300 4.33 -11.78 2.96
C VAL A 300 5.21 -10.66 2.40
N GLY A 301 5.94 -9.94 3.25
CA GLY A 301 6.75 -8.78 2.82
C GLY A 301 7.93 -9.11 1.91
N PHE A 302 8.50 -10.31 2.01
CA PHE A 302 9.72 -10.68 1.28
C PHE A 302 9.54 -11.78 0.23
N VAL A 303 8.40 -12.48 0.20
CA VAL A 303 8.17 -13.61 -0.74
C VAL A 303 6.92 -13.37 -1.58
N LEU A 304 5.75 -13.19 -0.97
CA LEU A 304 4.48 -13.05 -1.70
C LEU A 304 4.30 -11.63 -2.29
N GLY A 305 4.49 -10.59 -1.47
CA GLY A 305 4.35 -9.20 -1.87
C GLY A 305 5.24 -8.82 -3.05
N PRO A 306 6.57 -9.12 -3.03
CA PRO A 306 7.45 -8.84 -4.16
C PRO A 306 7.04 -9.51 -5.48
N ARG A 307 6.36 -10.66 -5.43
CA ARG A 307 5.83 -11.33 -6.62
C ARG A 307 4.69 -10.54 -7.23
N LEU A 308 3.68 -10.19 -6.44
CA LEU A 308 2.56 -9.37 -6.92
C LEU A 308 3.05 -8.00 -7.43
N ASN A 309 3.94 -7.34 -6.68
CA ASN A 309 4.55 -6.07 -7.10
C ASN A 309 5.39 -6.17 -8.38
N ALA A 310 5.88 -7.36 -8.75
CA ALA A 310 6.61 -7.52 -10.00
C ALA A 310 5.71 -7.31 -11.23
N CYS A 311 4.39 -7.55 -11.12
CA CYS A 311 3.44 -7.28 -12.19
C CYS A 311 3.42 -5.81 -12.57
N GLY A 312 3.20 -4.90 -11.61
CA GLY A 312 3.20 -3.46 -11.88
C GLY A 312 4.57 -2.87 -12.23
N ARG A 313 5.68 -3.59 -11.98
CA ARG A 313 7.06 -3.11 -12.26
C ARG A 313 7.61 -3.57 -13.60
N MET A 314 7.24 -4.77 -14.03
CA MET A 314 7.81 -5.46 -15.20
C MET A 314 6.76 -5.76 -16.29
N GLY A 315 5.51 -5.39 -16.07
CA GLY A 315 4.38 -5.64 -16.97
C GLY A 315 3.15 -4.86 -16.49
N HIS A 316 1.97 -5.49 -16.56
CA HIS A 316 0.71 -4.86 -16.17
C HIS A 316 0.08 -5.55 -14.95
N ALA A 317 -0.37 -4.77 -13.97
CA ALA A 317 -1.02 -5.26 -12.75
C ALA A 317 -2.37 -5.99 -12.97
N LYS A 318 -2.95 -5.91 -14.17
CA LYS A 318 -4.22 -6.56 -14.52
C LYS A 318 -4.20 -8.07 -14.27
N GLU A 319 -3.07 -8.74 -14.51
CA GLU A 319 -2.93 -10.17 -14.24
C GLU A 319 -2.98 -10.47 -12.73
N ALA A 320 -2.42 -9.61 -11.89
CA ALA A 320 -2.45 -9.80 -10.44
C ALA A 320 -3.88 -9.63 -9.89
N ILE A 321 -4.64 -8.67 -10.43
CA ILE A 321 -6.06 -8.51 -10.11
C ILE A 321 -6.86 -9.72 -10.59
N GLU A 322 -6.67 -10.17 -11.84
CA GLU A 322 -7.34 -11.37 -12.37
C GLU A 322 -7.05 -12.60 -11.50
N LEU A 323 -5.78 -12.78 -11.10
CA LEU A 323 -5.38 -13.87 -10.21
C LEU A 323 -6.19 -13.87 -8.91
N LEU A 324 -6.31 -12.71 -8.26
CA LEU A 324 -6.97 -12.60 -6.96
C LEU A 324 -8.50 -12.46 -7.04
N THR A 325 -9.08 -12.37 -8.25
CA THR A 325 -10.53 -12.21 -8.47
C THR A 325 -11.14 -13.39 -9.20
N THR A 326 -10.92 -13.52 -10.50
CA THR A 326 -11.70 -14.38 -11.39
C THR A 326 -10.96 -15.64 -11.84
N ALA A 327 -9.64 -15.68 -11.71
CA ALA A 327 -8.83 -16.81 -12.16
C ALA A 327 -9.14 -18.10 -11.38
N LYS A 328 -9.35 -19.20 -12.12
CA LYS A 328 -9.63 -20.53 -11.57
C LYS A 328 -8.82 -21.61 -12.30
N GLY A 329 -8.55 -22.71 -11.60
CA GLY A 329 -7.83 -23.89 -12.07
C GLY A 329 -6.55 -23.54 -12.81
N LYS A 330 -6.40 -24.07 -14.01
CA LYS A 330 -5.23 -23.86 -14.87
C LYS A 330 -4.94 -22.38 -15.14
N ARG A 331 -5.97 -21.52 -15.24
CA ARG A 331 -5.76 -20.09 -15.48
C ARG A 331 -5.05 -19.42 -14.30
N ALA A 332 -5.43 -19.77 -13.07
CA ALA A 332 -4.75 -19.27 -11.86
C ALA A 332 -3.29 -19.73 -11.82
N GLU A 333 -3.02 -20.99 -12.17
CA GLU A 333 -1.66 -21.54 -12.26
C GLU A 333 -0.81 -20.84 -13.33
N GLU A 334 -1.37 -20.60 -14.51
CA GLU A 334 -0.69 -19.90 -15.60
C GLU A 334 -0.30 -18.49 -15.21
N ILE A 335 -1.25 -17.73 -14.64
CA ILE A 335 -0.97 -16.37 -14.17
C ILE A 335 0.08 -16.41 -13.06
N ALA A 336 -0.09 -17.24 -12.03
CA ALA A 336 0.87 -17.32 -10.92
C ALA A 336 2.30 -17.63 -11.40
N ASN A 337 2.45 -18.52 -12.41
CA ASN A 337 3.75 -18.80 -13.01
C ASN A 337 4.33 -17.59 -13.77
N ARG A 338 3.50 -16.83 -14.50
CA ARG A 338 3.93 -15.58 -15.14
C ARG A 338 4.39 -14.56 -14.10
N ILE A 339 3.63 -14.35 -13.03
CA ILE A 339 4.00 -13.47 -11.90
C ILE A 339 5.35 -13.91 -11.30
N ASN A 340 5.55 -15.21 -11.08
CA ASN A 340 6.80 -15.73 -10.55
C ASN A 340 8.00 -15.46 -11.48
N ASN A 341 7.81 -15.61 -12.79
CA ASN A 341 8.83 -15.31 -13.80
C ASN A 341 9.14 -13.82 -13.88
N LEU A 342 8.13 -12.94 -13.80
CA LEU A 342 8.33 -11.49 -13.73
C LEU A 342 9.16 -11.10 -12.50
N ASN A 343 8.89 -11.71 -11.34
CA ASN A 343 9.69 -11.46 -10.14
C ASN A 343 11.14 -11.95 -10.28
N LYS A 344 11.37 -13.12 -10.90
CA LYS A 344 12.74 -13.60 -11.21
C LYS A 344 13.48 -12.63 -12.13
N LYS A 345 12.81 -12.14 -13.19
CA LYS A 345 13.37 -11.13 -14.11
C LYS A 345 13.69 -9.83 -13.37
N ARG A 346 12.76 -9.33 -12.56
CA ARG A 346 12.93 -8.14 -11.70
C ARG A 346 14.15 -8.28 -10.78
N GLN A 347 14.31 -9.42 -10.10
CA GLN A 347 15.45 -9.71 -9.23
C GLN A 347 16.79 -9.75 -9.99
N GLN A 348 16.79 -10.22 -11.24
CA GLN A 348 17.97 -10.23 -12.10
C GLN A 348 18.34 -8.81 -12.53
N THR A 349 17.37 -8.04 -13.04
CA THR A 349 17.56 -6.64 -13.43
C THR A 349 18.03 -5.79 -12.24
N GLU A 350 17.42 -5.95 -11.07
CA GLU A 350 17.85 -5.26 -9.84
C GLU A 350 19.33 -5.53 -9.51
N ARG A 351 19.78 -6.79 -9.62
CA ARG A 351 21.18 -7.16 -9.38
C ARG A 351 22.13 -6.53 -10.40
N GLN A 352 21.74 -6.50 -11.67
CA GLN A 352 22.54 -5.89 -12.75
C GLN A 352 22.70 -4.38 -12.56
N ILE A 353 21.58 -3.68 -12.30
CA ILE A 353 21.58 -2.24 -12.04
C ILE A 353 22.40 -1.93 -10.79
N LEU A 354 22.21 -2.66 -9.68
CA LEU A 354 22.96 -2.43 -8.44
C LEU A 354 24.47 -2.58 -8.62
N ASN A 355 24.92 -3.65 -9.30
CA ASN A 355 26.34 -3.88 -9.54
C ASN A 355 26.96 -2.75 -10.38
N THR A 356 26.24 -2.30 -11.41
CA THR A 356 26.69 -1.21 -12.29
C THR A 356 26.70 0.13 -11.54
N ALA A 357 25.65 0.43 -10.77
CA ALA A 357 25.55 1.65 -9.98
C ALA A 357 26.64 1.75 -8.90
N VAL A 358 26.93 0.64 -8.20
CA VAL A 358 28.04 0.56 -7.23
C VAL A 358 29.37 0.88 -7.90
N LYS A 359 29.66 0.23 -9.04
CA LYS A 359 30.89 0.45 -9.79
C LYS A 359 31.04 1.91 -10.25
N MET A 360 30.00 2.48 -10.84
CA MET A 360 29.99 3.88 -11.28
C MET A 360 30.17 4.85 -10.11
N ALA A 361 29.49 4.62 -8.98
CA ALA A 361 29.60 5.47 -7.80
C ALA A 361 31.02 5.47 -7.20
N GLU A 362 31.70 4.32 -7.23
CA GLU A 362 33.08 4.16 -6.77
C GLU A 362 34.08 4.79 -7.75
N GLU A 363 33.95 4.53 -9.06
CA GLU A 363 34.82 5.09 -10.10
C GLU A 363 34.72 6.61 -10.22
N GLN A 364 33.52 7.17 -10.03
CA GLN A 364 33.28 8.61 -10.04
C GLN A 364 33.53 9.28 -8.68
N ASN A 365 34.03 8.53 -7.69
CA ASN A 365 34.32 9.04 -6.34
C ASN A 365 33.11 9.69 -5.64
N LEU A 366 31.88 9.25 -5.95
CA LEU A 366 30.62 9.76 -5.38
C LEU A 366 30.35 9.22 -3.97
N VAL A 367 31.03 8.13 -3.59
CA VAL A 367 30.89 7.49 -2.28
C VAL A 367 31.88 8.03 -1.24
N SER A 368 32.91 8.76 -1.69
CA SER A 368 34.00 9.32 -0.88
C SER A 368 34.10 10.85 -1.02
N GLY A 369 34.92 11.48 -0.17
CA GLY A 369 35.16 12.92 -0.21
C GLY A 369 33.93 13.77 0.17
N ASN A 370 33.82 14.94 -0.47
CA ASN A 370 32.79 15.96 -0.19
C ASN A 370 31.47 15.75 -0.95
N SER A 371 31.35 14.73 -1.80
CA SER A 371 30.07 14.43 -2.46
C SER A 371 29.02 14.13 -1.40
N ARG A 372 27.83 14.74 -1.49
CA ARG A 372 26.75 14.58 -0.51
C ARG A 372 25.59 13.73 -1.05
N ILE A 373 25.50 13.59 -2.37
CA ILE A 373 24.43 12.90 -3.09
C ILE A 373 25.05 12.00 -4.15
N ILE A 374 24.46 10.83 -4.38
CA ILE A 374 24.83 9.94 -5.48
C ILE A 374 23.80 10.15 -6.58
N ALA A 375 24.21 10.74 -7.71
CA ALA A 375 23.34 10.91 -8.88
C ALA A 375 23.98 10.19 -10.08
N LEU A 376 23.31 9.20 -10.63
CA LEU A 376 23.82 8.39 -11.73
C LEU A 376 22.73 8.16 -12.78
N ALA A 377 23.14 8.06 -14.05
CA ALA A 377 22.26 7.71 -15.16
C ALA A 377 22.92 6.64 -16.04
N HIS A 378 22.13 5.71 -16.57
CA HIS A 378 22.61 4.68 -17.50
C HIS A 378 21.49 4.27 -18.47
N GLU A 379 21.84 3.93 -19.71
CA GLU A 379 20.87 3.58 -20.76
C GLU A 379 20.12 2.27 -20.46
N ASP A 380 20.84 1.26 -19.97
CA ASP A 380 20.24 -0.05 -19.65
C ASP A 380 19.42 -0.11 -18.34
N TRP A 381 19.16 1.03 -17.69
CA TRP A 381 18.45 1.02 -16.39
C TRP A 381 16.94 1.12 -16.56
N HIS A 382 16.26 0.04 -16.17
CA HIS A 382 14.81 -0.06 -16.27
C HIS A 382 14.07 0.82 -15.24
N PRO A 383 13.20 1.76 -15.65
CA PRO A 383 12.51 2.70 -14.75
C PRO A 383 11.69 2.03 -13.63
N GLY A 384 11.01 0.92 -13.92
CA GLY A 384 10.27 0.14 -12.91
C GLY A 384 11.11 -0.49 -11.78
N VAL A 385 12.45 -0.51 -11.92
CA VAL A 385 13.39 -1.17 -11.00
C VAL A 385 14.35 -0.18 -10.31
N VAL A 386 14.69 0.95 -10.94
CA VAL A 386 15.68 1.92 -10.39
C VAL A 386 15.36 2.38 -8.98
N GLY A 387 14.09 2.58 -8.64
CA GLY A 387 13.67 2.97 -7.29
C GLY A 387 14.05 1.97 -6.20
N ILE A 388 14.04 0.67 -6.50
CA ILE A 388 14.46 -0.37 -5.54
C ILE A 388 15.98 -0.29 -5.32
N VAL A 389 16.73 -0.06 -6.39
CA VAL A 389 18.19 0.05 -6.33
C VAL A 389 18.60 1.35 -5.63
N CYS A 390 17.85 2.44 -5.79
CA CYS A 390 18.06 3.68 -5.04
C CYS A 390 18.05 3.42 -3.53
N SER A 391 17.03 2.72 -3.01
CA SER A 391 16.97 2.39 -1.59
C SER A 391 18.17 1.55 -1.13
N ARG A 392 18.62 0.58 -1.94
CA ARG A 392 19.81 -0.22 -1.62
C ARG A 392 21.10 0.60 -1.60
N MET A 393 21.23 1.57 -2.51
CA MET A 393 22.37 2.50 -2.55
C MET A 393 22.36 3.41 -1.32
N VAL A 394 21.18 3.93 -0.93
CA VAL A 394 20.99 4.68 0.33
C VAL A 394 21.40 3.83 1.53
N ASP A 395 20.94 2.58 1.62
CA ASP A 395 21.26 1.69 2.75
C ASP A 395 22.76 1.40 2.85
N ARG A 396 23.41 1.20 1.69
CA ARG A 396 24.84 0.88 1.57
C ARG A 396 25.73 2.07 1.91
N TYR A 397 25.45 3.24 1.33
CA TYR A 397 26.33 4.41 1.40
C TYR A 397 25.85 5.50 2.36
N ARG A 398 24.62 5.42 2.87
CA ARG A 398 23.97 6.40 3.76
C ARG A 398 23.99 7.82 3.20
N ARG A 399 23.70 7.92 1.90
CA ARG A 399 23.64 9.16 1.15
C ARG A 399 22.35 9.18 0.33
N PRO A 400 21.69 10.35 0.18
CA PRO A 400 20.63 10.50 -0.80
C PRO A 400 21.11 10.01 -2.16
N THR A 401 20.26 9.27 -2.86
CA THR A 401 20.61 8.63 -4.14
C THR A 401 19.51 8.88 -5.17
N ILE A 402 19.93 9.32 -6.37
CA ILE A 402 19.12 9.48 -7.58
C ILE A 402 19.68 8.54 -8.64
N LEU A 403 18.87 7.61 -9.15
CA LEU A 403 19.24 6.74 -10.27
C LEU A 403 18.26 6.95 -11.42
N MET A 404 18.78 7.11 -12.63
CA MET A 404 17.99 7.42 -13.83
C MET A 404 18.27 6.42 -14.97
N GLY A 405 17.21 5.96 -15.63
CA GLY A 405 17.31 5.33 -16.95
C GLY A 405 17.38 6.43 -18.01
N ARG A 406 18.33 6.32 -18.95
CA ARG A 406 18.45 7.24 -20.08
C ARG A 406 17.82 6.65 -21.34
N ASP A 407 16.87 7.35 -21.93
CA ASP A 407 16.28 7.04 -23.23
C ASP A 407 16.44 8.26 -24.16
N GLY A 408 17.41 8.20 -25.07
CA GLY A 408 17.82 9.34 -25.88
C GLY A 408 18.27 10.52 -25.00
N ASP A 409 17.58 11.65 -25.16
CA ASP A 409 17.85 12.89 -24.41
C ASP A 409 17.06 12.98 -23.08
N ILE A 410 16.18 12.02 -22.79
CA ILE A 410 15.33 12.03 -21.60
C ILE A 410 15.86 11.03 -20.57
N CYS A 411 15.96 11.49 -19.33
CA CYS A 411 16.29 10.66 -18.18
C CYS A 411 15.07 10.56 -17.27
N THR A 412 14.60 9.34 -17.02
CA THR A 412 13.50 9.07 -16.07
C THR A 412 14.05 8.25 -14.91
N GLY A 413 13.78 8.67 -13.68
CA GLY A 413 14.48 8.13 -12.53
C GLY A 413 13.65 7.94 -11.29
N SER A 414 14.37 7.67 -10.21
CA SER A 414 13.84 7.67 -8.87
C SER A 414 14.89 8.23 -7.93
N ALA A 415 14.42 8.88 -6.87
CA ALA A 415 15.26 9.43 -5.83
C ALA A 415 14.83 8.90 -4.46
N ARG A 416 15.80 8.63 -3.58
CA ARG A 416 15.59 8.20 -2.19
C ARG A 416 16.51 8.97 -1.26
N SER A 417 16.00 9.34 -0.10
CA SER A 417 16.71 10.20 0.85
C SER A 417 17.17 9.48 2.12
N ILE A 418 17.85 10.24 2.99
CA ILE A 418 18.19 9.89 4.37
C ILE A 418 17.46 10.83 5.34
N PRO A 419 17.26 10.43 6.61
CA PRO A 419 16.64 11.31 7.60
C PRO A 419 17.35 12.67 7.73
N GLY A 420 16.56 13.75 7.77
CA GLY A 420 17.07 15.12 7.88
C GLY A 420 17.51 15.76 6.56
N PHE A 421 17.25 15.12 5.42
CA PHE A 421 17.45 15.71 4.11
C PHE A 421 16.21 15.48 3.23
N SER A 422 15.56 16.55 2.79
CA SER A 422 14.42 16.46 1.87
C SER A 422 14.90 16.33 0.43
N ILE A 423 14.66 15.17 -0.19
CA ILE A 423 15.00 14.96 -1.60
C ILE A 423 14.08 15.74 -2.52
N TYR A 424 12.82 15.94 -2.11
CA TYR A 424 11.86 16.77 -2.83
C TYR A 424 12.32 18.23 -2.90
N ASP A 425 12.70 18.84 -1.76
CA ASP A 425 13.15 20.24 -1.74
C ASP A 425 14.46 20.41 -2.52
N ALA A 426 15.32 19.40 -2.50
CA ALA A 426 16.55 19.39 -3.30
C ALA A 426 16.25 19.39 -4.81
N LEU A 427 15.25 18.64 -5.27
CA LEU A 427 14.80 18.65 -6.67
C LEU A 427 14.09 19.96 -7.03
N ALA A 428 13.24 20.48 -6.13
CA ALA A 428 12.55 21.75 -6.33
C ALA A 428 13.53 22.91 -6.51
N GLY A 429 14.64 22.91 -5.76
CA GLY A 429 15.72 23.88 -5.89
C GLY A 429 16.48 23.84 -7.23
N VAL A 430 16.29 22.80 -8.05
CA VAL A 430 16.87 22.67 -9.40
C VAL A 430 15.81 22.41 -10.48
N SER A 431 14.56 22.78 -10.20
CA SER A 431 13.38 22.52 -11.04
C SER A 431 13.53 22.99 -12.49
N ASP A 432 14.28 24.08 -12.74
CA ASP A 432 14.58 24.57 -14.09
C ASP A 432 15.30 23.55 -14.99
N ASN A 433 15.88 22.49 -14.40
CA ASN A 433 16.58 21.42 -15.13
C ASN A 433 15.73 20.14 -15.27
N LEU A 434 14.47 20.15 -14.81
CA LEU A 434 13.60 18.98 -14.77
C LEU A 434 12.40 19.20 -15.68
N LEU A 435 12.09 18.20 -16.52
CA LEU A 435 10.87 18.24 -17.34
C LEU A 435 9.61 18.13 -16.44
N THR A 436 9.66 17.21 -15.49
CA THR A 436 8.64 16.96 -14.47
C THR A 436 9.31 16.36 -13.25
N TYR A 437 8.80 16.61 -12.04
CA TYR A 437 9.25 15.95 -10.82
C TYR A 437 8.13 15.93 -9.77
N GLY A 438 8.19 14.98 -8.84
CA GLY A 438 7.23 14.90 -7.75
C GLY A 438 7.66 13.95 -6.64
N GLY A 439 6.98 13.99 -5.50
CA GLY A 439 7.24 13.10 -4.38
C GLY A 439 7.12 13.78 -3.02
N HIS A 440 7.88 13.28 -2.06
CA HIS A 440 7.91 13.74 -0.67
C HIS A 440 9.34 13.69 -0.11
N GLU A 441 9.54 14.10 1.16
CA GLU A 441 10.86 14.29 1.79
C GLU A 441 11.83 13.10 1.58
N MET A 442 11.35 11.87 1.68
CA MET A 442 12.16 10.65 1.62
C MET A 442 12.23 9.97 0.25
N ALA A 443 11.35 10.30 -0.69
CA ALA A 443 11.29 9.68 -2.01
C ALA A 443 10.71 10.63 -3.06
N ALA A 444 11.33 10.66 -4.24
CA ALA A 444 10.84 11.42 -5.38
C ALA A 444 11.07 10.65 -6.69
N GLY A 445 10.49 11.17 -7.77
CA GLY A 445 10.57 10.66 -9.14
C GLY A 445 10.98 11.77 -10.10
#